data_AF-A0A0T5ZNC5-F1
#
_entry.id   AF-A0A0T5ZNC5-F1
#
_cell.length_a   1.000
_cell.length_b   1.000
_cell.length_c   1.000
_cell.angle_alpha   90.00
_cell.angle_beta   90.00
_cell.angle_gamma   90.00
#
_symmetry.space_group_name_H-M   'P 1'
#
loop_
_entity.id
_entity.type
_entity.pdbx_description
1 polymer ?
#
loop_
_entity_poly.entity_id
_entity_poly.type
_entity_poly.pdbx_seq_one_letter_code
_entity_poly.pdbx_strand_id
1 'polypeptide(L)'
;MHVDESFSWTSPLGASVALLLVYGAIHVLFGAIYLLVAETDIGNRTLFASPGLDQALFGALPADLLRDDRVLAQLRSILYLVIAGLLVSLGIVQLALTWFGLHRGQGWALVALAVSGLVMFPFWVLVFRPYLEAGAPLGLFNIPPWIWVPGGLLIPGTVLGWIGLR
;
A
#
# COMPACT_ATOMS: atom_id res chain seq x y z
N MET A 1 20.55 -9.75 -35.45
CA MET A 1 19.14 -10.01 -35.79
C MET A 1 18.48 -10.57 -34.53
N HIS A 2 18.04 -9.70 -33.61
CA HIS A 2 17.22 -10.12 -32.47
C HIS A 2 15.78 -9.96 -32.93
N VAL A 3 15.10 -11.07 -33.12
CA VAL A 3 13.68 -11.10 -33.45
C VAL A 3 12.95 -10.63 -32.19
N ASP A 4 12.40 -9.43 -32.22
CA ASP A 4 11.44 -8.92 -31.25
C ASP A 4 10.15 -9.77 -31.35
N GLU A 5 10.16 -10.95 -30.74
CA GLU A 5 8.93 -11.64 -30.31
C GLU A 5 8.69 -11.28 -28.84
N SER A 6 8.72 -9.98 -28.50
CA SER A 6 9.32 -9.60 -27.20
C SER A 6 8.38 -9.14 -26.09
N PHE A 7 7.15 -8.66 -26.36
CA PHE A 7 6.16 -8.35 -25.31
C PHE A 7 4.80 -8.02 -25.95
N SER A 8 3.69 -8.43 -25.32
CA SER A 8 2.34 -8.03 -25.73
C SER A 8 1.49 -7.64 -24.52
N TRP A 9 0.83 -6.48 -24.60
CA TRP A 9 -0.12 -6.00 -23.58
C TRP A 9 -1.35 -6.91 -23.41
N THR A 10 -1.69 -7.70 -24.42
CA THR A 10 -2.82 -8.65 -24.37
C THR A 10 -2.43 -10.00 -23.77
N SER A 11 -1.14 -10.23 -23.51
CA SER A 11 -0.63 -11.46 -22.89
C SER A 11 -0.83 -11.46 -21.37
N PRO A 12 -0.75 -12.62 -20.70
CA PRO A 12 -0.71 -12.69 -19.24
C PRO A 12 0.41 -11.82 -18.62
N LEU A 13 1.60 -11.79 -19.25
CA LEU A 13 2.70 -10.93 -18.79
C LEU A 13 2.35 -9.45 -18.95
N GLY A 14 1.69 -9.06 -20.03
CA GLY A 14 1.20 -7.70 -20.25
C GLY A 14 0.20 -7.25 -19.19
N ALA A 15 -0.77 -8.11 -18.86
CA ALA A 15 -1.74 -7.88 -17.79
C ALA A 15 -1.06 -7.78 -16.42
N SER A 16 -0.06 -8.63 -16.14
CA SER A 16 0.76 -8.57 -14.92
C SER A 16 1.48 -7.24 -14.79
N VAL A 17 2.16 -6.79 -15.86
CA VAL A 17 2.85 -5.49 -15.89
C VAL A 17 1.87 -4.35 -15.62
N ALA A 18 0.70 -4.35 -16.27
CA ALA A 18 -0.30 -3.31 -16.04
C ALA A 18 -0.77 -3.26 -14.57
N LEU A 19 -1.09 -4.41 -13.98
CA LEU A 19 -1.51 -4.49 -12.57
C LEU A 19 -0.41 -4.03 -11.61
N LEU A 20 0.84 -4.41 -11.86
CA LEU A 20 1.97 -4.08 -10.99
C LEU A 20 2.44 -2.62 -11.16
N LEU A 21 2.22 -2.01 -12.34
CA LEU A 21 2.36 -0.57 -12.52
C LEU A 21 1.30 0.20 -11.72
N VAL A 22 0.03 -0.22 -11.77
CA VAL A 22 -1.05 0.39 -10.97
C VAL A 22 -0.78 0.22 -9.47
N TYR A 23 -0.31 -0.96 -9.06
CA TYR A 23 0.12 -1.24 -7.70
C TYR A 23 1.21 -0.27 -7.20
N GLY A 24 2.28 -0.06 -7.99
CA GLY A 24 3.32 0.91 -7.65
C GLY A 24 2.81 2.36 -7.64
N ALA A 25 1.98 2.73 -8.61
CA ALA A 25 1.38 4.06 -8.69
C ALA A 25 0.48 4.36 -7.49
N ILE A 26 -0.27 3.38 -6.99
CA ILE A 26 -1.10 3.50 -5.79
C ILE A 26 -0.26 3.82 -4.55
N HIS A 27 0.91 3.18 -4.38
CA HIS A 27 1.81 3.50 -3.27
C HIS A 27 2.34 4.94 -3.35
N VAL A 28 2.76 5.38 -4.54
CA VAL A 28 3.18 6.78 -4.76
C VAL A 28 2.03 7.73 -4.45
N LEU A 29 0.84 7.46 -4.96
CA LEU A 29 -0.34 8.30 -4.77
C LEU A 29 -0.72 8.41 -3.30
N PHE A 30 -0.81 7.31 -2.57
CA PHE A 30 -1.15 7.35 -1.15
C PHE A 30 -0.07 8.03 -0.32
N GLY A 31 1.22 7.79 -0.60
CA GLY A 31 2.30 8.50 0.06
C GLY A 31 2.23 10.01 -0.17
N ALA A 32 1.95 10.45 -1.41
CA ALA A 32 1.75 11.85 -1.72
C ALA A 32 0.50 12.45 -1.05
N ILE A 33 -0.62 11.71 -1.02
CA ILE A 33 -1.84 12.13 -0.31
C ILE A 33 -1.52 12.33 1.17
N TYR A 34 -0.85 11.40 1.82
CA TYR A 34 -0.47 11.52 3.23
C TYR A 34 0.31 12.81 3.50
N LEU A 35 1.29 13.13 2.65
CA LEU A 35 2.03 14.38 2.76
C LEU A 35 1.13 15.63 2.69
N LEU A 36 0.12 15.61 1.83
CA LEU A 36 -0.77 16.76 1.61
C LEU A 36 -1.86 16.90 2.67
N VAL A 37 -2.36 15.78 3.23
CA VAL A 37 -3.56 15.79 4.08
C VAL A 37 -3.26 15.57 5.56
N ALA A 38 -2.07 15.11 5.95
CA ALA A 38 -1.75 14.71 7.33
C ALA A 38 -2.08 15.78 8.39
N GLU A 39 -1.81 17.05 8.06
CA GLU A 39 -1.97 18.20 8.96
C GLU A 39 -3.28 18.97 8.74
N THR A 40 -4.15 18.46 7.87
CA THR A 40 -5.47 19.07 7.60
C THR A 40 -6.55 18.54 8.54
N ASP A 41 -7.69 19.21 8.61
CA ASP A 41 -8.88 18.72 9.32
C ASP A 41 -9.34 17.35 8.83
N ILE A 42 -9.11 17.03 7.55
CA ILE A 42 -9.40 15.70 7.00
C ILE A 42 -8.45 14.67 7.61
N GLY A 43 -7.16 14.99 7.64
CA GLY A 43 -6.14 14.17 8.28
C GLY A 43 -6.45 13.92 9.73
N ASN A 44 -6.79 14.95 10.51
CA ASN A 44 -7.01 14.84 11.96
C ASN A 44 -8.18 13.93 12.37
N ARG A 45 -8.99 13.44 11.42
CA ARG A 45 -10.06 12.47 11.68
C ARG A 45 -9.55 11.04 11.89
N THR A 46 -8.29 10.75 11.59
CA THR A 46 -7.70 9.41 11.75
C THR A 46 -6.38 9.48 12.49
N LEU A 47 -6.16 8.57 13.44
CA LEU A 47 -4.85 8.33 14.02
C LEU A 47 -4.05 7.35 13.16
N PHE A 48 -4.70 6.30 12.64
CA PHE A 48 -4.03 5.31 11.80
C PHE A 48 -4.96 4.66 10.77
N ALA A 49 -6.02 3.99 11.22
CA ALA A 49 -6.86 3.18 10.34
C ALA A 49 -8.02 4.03 9.80
N SER A 50 -9.09 4.14 10.56
CA SER A 50 -10.27 4.91 10.18
C SER A 50 -10.89 5.54 11.43
N PRO A 51 -11.71 6.59 11.29
CA PRO A 51 -12.18 7.33 12.47
C PRO A 51 -12.89 6.43 13.49
N GLY A 52 -13.72 5.49 13.01
CA GLY A 52 -14.43 4.54 13.87
C GLY A 52 -13.55 3.46 14.47
N LEU A 53 -12.58 2.91 13.73
CA LEU A 53 -11.65 1.92 14.27
C LEU A 53 -10.71 2.54 15.30
N ASP A 54 -10.19 3.73 15.01
CA ASP A 54 -9.31 4.46 15.91
C ASP A 54 -10.09 4.87 17.17
N GLN A 55 -11.34 5.34 17.04
CA GLN A 55 -12.17 5.63 18.21
C GLN A 55 -12.43 4.40 19.07
N ALA A 56 -12.72 3.25 18.47
CA ALA A 56 -12.91 2.00 19.21
C ALA A 56 -11.66 1.59 19.99
N LEU A 57 -10.48 1.77 19.41
CA LEU A 57 -9.20 1.44 20.05
C LEU A 57 -8.79 2.44 21.13
N PHE A 58 -8.90 3.73 20.86
CA PHE A 58 -8.37 4.80 21.73
C PHE A 58 -9.41 5.39 22.69
N GLY A 59 -10.69 5.00 22.56
CA GLY A 59 -11.77 5.41 23.46
C GLY A 59 -12.28 6.84 23.26
N ALA A 60 -11.71 7.60 22.32
CA ALA A 60 -12.08 8.98 22.00
C ALA A 60 -11.90 9.27 20.51
N LEU A 61 -12.53 10.33 20.02
CA LEU A 61 -12.38 10.72 18.63
C LEU A 61 -10.92 11.16 18.36
N PRO A 62 -10.31 10.74 17.24
CA PRO A 62 -8.96 11.17 16.85
C PRO A 62 -8.74 12.69 16.91
N ALA A 63 -9.71 13.47 16.46
CA ALA A 63 -9.60 14.93 16.44
C ALA A 63 -9.52 15.52 17.85
N ASP A 64 -10.25 14.96 18.82
CA ASP A 64 -10.22 15.41 20.21
C ASP A 64 -8.88 15.07 20.84
N LEU A 65 -8.39 13.84 20.63
CA LEU A 65 -7.08 13.39 21.11
C LEU A 65 -5.93 14.26 20.58
N LEU A 66 -5.95 14.60 19.29
CA LEU A 66 -4.92 15.43 18.66
C LEU A 66 -4.99 16.90 19.09
N ARG A 67 -6.20 17.39 19.41
CA ARG A 67 -6.39 18.75 19.92
C ARG A 67 -5.92 18.88 21.36
N ASP A 68 -6.19 17.86 22.18
CA ASP A 68 -5.93 17.89 23.63
C ASP A 68 -4.49 17.49 23.97
N ASP A 69 -3.81 16.71 23.11
CA ASP A 69 -2.42 16.30 23.28
C ASP A 69 -1.53 16.72 22.08
N ARG A 70 -0.76 17.79 22.30
CA ARG A 70 0.19 18.32 21.31
C ARG A 70 1.35 17.35 21.00
N VAL A 71 1.78 16.55 21.97
CA VAL A 71 2.88 15.59 21.77
C VAL A 71 2.42 14.46 20.88
N LEU A 72 1.21 13.95 21.11
CA LEU A 72 0.59 12.95 20.24
C LEU A 72 0.41 13.48 18.82
N ALA A 73 -0.07 14.72 18.67
CA ALA A 73 -0.23 15.33 17.36
C ALA A 73 1.10 15.46 16.59
N GLN A 74 2.17 15.88 17.27
CA GLN A 74 3.48 16.01 16.67
C GLN A 74 4.09 14.65 16.31
N LEU A 75 3.96 13.65 17.20
CA LEU A 75 4.41 12.28 16.93
C LEU A 75 3.70 11.70 15.70
N ARG A 76 2.38 11.87 15.61
CA ARG A 76 1.59 11.41 14.48
C ARG A 76 2.02 12.08 13.17
N SER A 77 2.23 13.40 13.17
CA SER A 77 2.69 14.12 11.96
C SER A 77 4.04 13.55 11.46
N ILE A 78 5.00 13.36 12.38
CA ILE A 78 6.31 12.77 12.04
C ILE A 78 6.14 11.35 11.47
N LEU A 79 5.31 10.52 12.11
CA LEU A 79 5.05 9.16 11.63
C LEU A 79 4.42 9.15 10.24
N TYR A 80 3.47 10.05 9.97
CA TYR A 80 2.83 10.15 8.66
C TYR A 80 3.81 10.61 7.59
N LEU A 81 4.72 11.54 7.92
CA LEU A 81 5.79 11.95 7.01
C LEU A 81 6.75 10.79 6.68
N VAL A 82 7.11 9.99 7.68
CA VAL A 82 7.94 8.79 7.48
C VAL A 82 7.21 7.77 6.60
N ILE A 83 5.95 7.47 6.89
CA ILE A 83 5.13 6.55 6.10
C ILE A 83 4.98 7.06 4.67
N ALA A 84 4.72 8.35 4.46
CA ALA A 84 4.64 8.97 3.15
C ALA A 84 5.93 8.77 2.35
N GLY A 85 7.09 9.08 2.95
CA GLY A 85 8.40 8.90 2.30
C GLY A 85 8.69 7.44 1.94
N LEU A 86 8.36 6.49 2.83
CA LEU A 86 8.53 5.06 2.59
C LEU A 86 7.60 4.56 1.47
N LEU A 87 6.33 4.96 1.45
CA LEU A 87 5.38 4.58 0.41
C LEU A 87 5.78 5.13 -0.96
N VAL A 88 6.19 6.39 -1.04
CA VAL A 88 6.66 6.99 -2.30
C VAL A 88 7.92 6.27 -2.80
N SER A 89 8.89 6.03 -1.91
CA SER A 89 10.13 5.33 -2.28
C SER A 89 9.86 3.91 -2.76
N LEU A 90 9.02 3.16 -2.03
CA LEU A 90 8.60 1.81 -2.39
C LEU A 90 7.87 1.79 -3.74
N GLY A 91 6.93 2.71 -3.95
CA GLY A 91 6.19 2.82 -5.20
C GLY A 91 7.09 3.11 -6.40
N ILE A 92 8.07 4.00 -6.26
CA ILE A 92 9.06 4.29 -7.31
C ILE A 92 9.87 3.04 -7.65
N VAL A 93 10.35 2.30 -6.63
CA VAL A 93 11.09 1.05 -6.85
C VAL A 93 10.22 0.00 -7.54
N GLN A 94 8.96 -0.14 -7.13
CA GLN A 94 8.01 -1.07 -7.75
C GLN A 94 7.76 -0.73 -9.22
N LEU A 95 7.56 0.55 -9.54
CA LEU A 95 7.43 1.03 -10.91
C LEU A 95 8.68 0.73 -11.74
N ALA A 96 9.88 0.99 -11.19
CA ALA A 96 11.14 0.74 -11.85
C ALA A 96 11.37 -0.76 -12.11
N LEU A 97 11.13 -1.63 -11.12
CA LEU A 97 11.24 -3.09 -11.26
C LEU A 97 10.26 -3.64 -12.28
N THR A 98 9.03 -3.12 -12.28
CA THR A 98 7.98 -3.54 -13.21
C THR A 98 8.35 -3.14 -14.64
N TRP A 99 8.77 -1.89 -14.86
CA TRP A 99 9.06 -1.34 -16.18
C TRP A 99 10.40 -1.81 -16.77
N PHE A 100 11.46 -1.84 -15.96
CA PHE A 100 12.80 -2.16 -16.45
C PHE A 100 13.15 -3.64 -16.32
N GLY A 101 12.51 -4.36 -15.40
CA GLY A 101 12.69 -5.79 -15.19
C GLY A 101 11.56 -6.61 -15.83
N LEU A 102 10.37 -6.57 -15.23
CA LEU A 102 9.28 -7.50 -15.57
C LEU A 102 8.78 -7.34 -17.01
N HIS A 103 8.63 -6.10 -17.49
CA HIS A 103 8.26 -5.81 -18.89
C HIS A 103 9.27 -6.39 -19.90
N ARG A 104 10.51 -6.67 -19.49
CA ARG A 104 11.54 -7.33 -20.30
C ARG A 104 11.64 -8.85 -20.05
N GLY A 105 10.62 -9.44 -19.44
CA GLY A 105 10.58 -10.87 -19.15
C GLY A 105 11.55 -11.32 -18.04
N GLN A 106 12.06 -10.40 -17.22
CA GLN A 106 13.05 -10.74 -16.20
C GLN A 106 12.37 -11.31 -14.95
N GLY A 107 12.39 -12.63 -14.77
CA GLY A 107 11.68 -13.32 -13.68
C GLY A 107 12.09 -12.91 -12.27
N TRP A 108 13.33 -12.47 -12.06
CA TRP A 108 13.78 -11.97 -10.75
C TRP A 108 12.99 -10.71 -10.31
N ALA A 109 12.54 -9.89 -11.27
CA ALA A 109 11.76 -8.69 -10.97
C ALA A 109 10.37 -9.07 -10.44
N LEU A 110 9.75 -10.12 -10.98
CA LEU A 110 8.49 -10.66 -10.46
C LEU A 110 8.65 -11.15 -9.02
N VAL A 111 9.70 -11.92 -8.75
CA VAL A 111 9.98 -12.45 -7.41
C VAL A 111 10.19 -11.31 -6.42
N ALA A 112 10.98 -10.29 -6.78
CA ALA A 112 11.20 -9.13 -5.92
C ALA A 112 9.90 -8.38 -5.63
N LEU A 113 9.08 -8.11 -6.65
CA LEU A 113 7.78 -7.45 -6.51
C LEU A 113 6.83 -8.26 -5.62
N ALA A 114 6.69 -9.56 -5.89
CA ALA A 114 5.83 -10.47 -5.14
C ALA A 114 6.25 -10.57 -3.67
N VAL A 115 7.53 -10.83 -3.39
CA VAL A 115 8.04 -10.94 -2.02
C VAL A 115 7.87 -9.62 -1.26
N SER A 116 8.20 -8.49 -1.90
CA SER A 116 8.09 -7.16 -1.26
C SER A 116 6.67 -6.81 -0.84
N GLY A 117 5.66 -7.27 -1.59
CA GLY A 117 4.26 -7.04 -1.24
C GLY A 117 3.70 -8.10 -0.30
N LEU A 118 4.00 -9.38 -0.53
CA LEU A 118 3.46 -10.48 0.27
C LEU A 118 3.94 -10.45 1.71
N VAL A 119 5.17 -9.97 1.95
CA VAL A 119 5.71 -9.83 3.31
C VAL A 119 4.89 -8.86 4.17
N MET A 120 4.10 -7.95 3.60
CA MET A 120 3.30 -7.00 4.37
C MET A 120 2.10 -7.65 5.06
N PHE A 121 1.54 -8.73 4.52
CA PHE A 121 0.36 -9.39 5.09
C PHE A 121 0.50 -9.82 6.56
N PRO A 122 1.59 -10.50 6.99
CA PRO A 122 1.76 -10.81 8.41
C PRO A 122 1.85 -9.56 9.29
N PHE A 123 2.44 -8.45 8.80
CA PHE A 123 2.47 -7.20 9.55
C PHE A 123 1.07 -6.58 9.66
N TRP A 124 0.21 -6.70 8.64
CA TRP A 124 -1.17 -6.27 8.76
C TRP A 124 -1.93 -7.01 9.86
N VAL A 125 -1.69 -8.30 10.02
CA VAL A 125 -2.27 -9.08 11.14
C VAL A 125 -1.83 -8.49 12.49
N LEU A 126 -0.54 -8.16 12.64
CA LEU A 126 -0.01 -7.57 13.87
C LEU A 126 -0.58 -6.17 14.14
N VAL A 127 -0.71 -5.35 13.10
CA VAL A 127 -1.27 -4.00 13.17
C VAL A 127 -2.74 -4.01 13.58
N PHE A 128 -3.53 -4.97 13.09
CA PHE A 128 -4.96 -5.05 13.36
C PHE A 128 -5.33 -5.79 14.65
N ARG A 129 -4.38 -6.52 15.24
CA ARG A 129 -4.62 -7.27 16.48
C ARG A 129 -5.15 -6.39 17.64
N PRO A 130 -4.58 -5.21 17.94
CA PRO A 130 -5.11 -4.35 19.01
C PRO A 130 -6.54 -3.89 18.74
N TYR A 131 -6.90 -3.63 17.48
CA TYR A 131 -8.26 -3.24 17.09
C TYR A 131 -9.26 -4.38 17.35
N LEU A 132 -8.88 -5.63 17.04
CA LEU A 132 -9.70 -6.80 17.36
C LEU A 132 -9.87 -6.98 18.87
N GLU A 133 -8.78 -6.82 19.64
CA GLU A 133 -8.80 -6.90 21.10
C GLU A 133 -9.68 -5.81 21.74
N ALA A 134 -9.77 -4.64 21.10
CA ALA A 134 -10.68 -3.55 21.46
C ALA A 134 -12.13 -3.75 20.97
N GLY A 135 -12.45 -4.88 20.32
CA GLY A 135 -13.79 -5.17 19.80
C GLY A 135 -14.18 -4.37 18.56
N ALA A 136 -13.21 -3.78 17.85
CA ALA A 136 -13.48 -2.96 16.67
C ALA A 136 -13.92 -3.84 15.47
N PRO A 137 -14.98 -3.47 14.73
CA PRO A 137 -15.48 -4.27 13.62
C PRO A 137 -14.58 -4.13 12.39
N LEU A 138 -13.65 -5.08 12.21
CA LEU A 138 -12.84 -5.15 11.01
C LEU A 138 -13.68 -5.68 9.83
N GLY A 139 -14.05 -4.76 8.94
CA GLY A 139 -14.68 -5.06 7.65
C GLY A 139 -13.89 -4.45 6.51
N LEU A 140 -14.08 -4.94 5.28
CA LEU A 140 -13.38 -4.46 4.08
C LEU A 140 -13.46 -2.94 3.92
N PHE A 141 -14.61 -2.34 4.21
CA PHE A 141 -14.85 -0.90 4.09
C PHE A 141 -14.42 -0.10 5.32
N ASN A 142 -14.13 -0.75 6.44
CA ASN A 142 -13.60 -0.10 7.65
C ASN A 142 -12.07 -0.09 7.68
N ILE A 143 -11.45 -1.05 6.97
CA ILE A 143 -10.02 -1.10 6.73
C ILE A 143 -9.66 -0.09 5.63
N PRO A 144 -8.59 0.70 5.82
CA PRO A 144 -8.16 1.65 4.82
C PRO A 144 -7.92 1.04 3.44
N PRO A 145 -8.41 1.66 2.36
CA PRO A 145 -8.21 1.17 0.99
C PRO A 145 -6.75 0.95 0.62
N TRP A 146 -5.84 1.79 1.12
CA TRP A 146 -4.41 1.68 0.85
C TRP A 146 -3.77 0.40 1.42
N ILE A 147 -4.45 -0.34 2.30
CA ILE A 147 -4.00 -1.64 2.82
C ILE A 147 -4.45 -2.78 1.92
N TRP A 148 -5.73 -2.84 1.56
CA TRP A 148 -6.29 -4.01 0.85
C TRP A 148 -6.27 -3.87 -0.67
N VAL A 149 -6.38 -2.65 -1.24
CA VAL A 149 -6.36 -2.43 -2.69
C VAL A 149 -5.03 -2.91 -3.29
N PRO A 150 -3.84 -2.58 -2.72
CA PRO A 150 -2.60 -3.10 -3.27
C PRO A 150 -2.52 -4.63 -3.22
N GLY A 151 -3.00 -5.26 -2.15
CA GLY A 151 -3.07 -6.73 -2.05
C GLY A 151 -3.93 -7.36 -3.13
N GLY A 152 -5.08 -6.73 -3.45
CA GLY A 152 -5.97 -7.15 -4.52
C GLY A 152 -5.37 -7.05 -5.93
N LEU A 153 -4.37 -6.19 -6.13
CA LEU A 153 -3.62 -6.08 -7.41
C LEU A 153 -2.40 -7.00 -7.45
N LEU A 154 -1.69 -7.09 -6.32
CA LEU A 154 -0.46 -7.85 -6.19
C LEU A 154 -0.67 -9.32 -6.50
N ILE A 155 -1.71 -9.94 -5.92
CA ILE A 155 -1.98 -11.38 -6.08
C ILE A 155 -2.23 -11.74 -7.55
N PRO A 156 -3.23 -11.17 -8.25
CA PRO A 156 -3.47 -11.49 -9.65
C PRO A 156 -2.30 -11.06 -10.54
N GLY A 157 -1.66 -9.92 -10.26
CA GLY A 157 -0.47 -9.47 -10.98
C GLY A 157 0.68 -10.49 -10.88
N THR A 158 0.89 -11.06 -9.70
CA THR A 158 1.91 -12.10 -9.47
C THR A 158 1.58 -13.38 -10.22
N VAL A 159 0.33 -13.86 -10.12
CA VAL A 159 -0.11 -15.09 -10.79
C VAL A 159 0.01 -14.97 -12.31
N LEU A 160 -0.48 -13.87 -12.89
CA LEU A 160 -0.41 -13.61 -14.32
C LEU A 160 1.04 -13.47 -14.81
N GLY A 161 1.89 -12.83 -14.02
CA GLY A 161 3.32 -12.69 -14.33
C GLY A 161 4.01 -14.04 -14.35
N TRP A 162 3.71 -14.91 -13.39
CA TRP A 162 4.26 -16.25 -13.34
C TRP A 162 3.82 -17.10 -14.53
N ILE A 163 2.57 -16.98 -14.97
CA ILE A 163 2.05 -17.65 -16.17
C ILE A 163 2.73 -17.11 -17.43
N GLY A 164 2.87 -15.79 -17.56
CA GLY A 164 3.41 -15.16 -18.76
C GLY A 164 4.94 -15.21 -18.92
N LEU A 165 5.66 -15.64 -17.88
CA LEU A 165 7.12 -15.87 -17.92
C LEU A 165 7.50 -17.33 -18.24
N ARG A 166 6.52 -18.23 -18.28
CA ARG A 166 6.70 -19.63 -18.69
C ARG A 166 6.49 -19.78 -20.18
#